data_AF-A0A520SYP4-F1
#
_entry.id   AF-A0A520SYP4-F1
#
_cell.length_a   1.000
_cell.length_b   1.000
_cell.length_c   1.000
_cell.angle_alpha   90.00
_cell.angle_beta   90.00
_cell.angle_gamma   90.00
#
_symmetry.space_group_name_H-M   'P 1'
#
loop_
_entity.id
_entity.type
_entity.pdbx_description
1 polymer ?
#
loop_
_entity_poly.entity_id
_entity_poly.type
_entity_poly.pdbx_seq_one_letter_code
_entity_poly.pdbx_strand_id
1 'polypeptide(L)'
;MMNLFKGSLILLVGWVGIGGAFPALIPEEKPAVRVSPAVERLYDEWNPYEDRANDLYSNFKYTPLIGLPEGDELSRRDPTKVLLIDGVYHVWYTGRKHVGIPVGPKQASAQRASFDWDLCDIWHATSEDGWTWK
;
A
#
# COMPACT_ATOMS: atom_id res chain seq x y z
N MET A 1 32.36 -17.21 74.99
CA MET A 1 31.09 -16.68 75.54
C MET A 1 30.53 -15.71 74.50
N MET A 2 29.31 -16.00 74.04
CA MET A 2 28.40 -15.19 73.20
C MET A 2 28.79 -14.74 71.79
N ASN A 3 28.16 -15.42 70.83
CA ASN A 3 27.75 -14.91 69.51
C ASN A 3 26.91 -13.64 69.64
N LEU A 4 27.07 -12.71 68.69
CA LEU A 4 25.96 -11.90 68.22
C LEU A 4 26.07 -11.67 66.69
N PHE A 5 25.23 -12.39 65.96
CA PHE A 5 24.87 -12.12 64.56
C PHE A 5 24.32 -10.70 64.41
N LYS A 6 24.67 -10.01 63.32
CA LYS A 6 23.92 -8.91 62.66
C LYS A 6 24.66 -8.63 61.35
N GLY A 7 24.33 -9.27 60.24
CA GLY A 7 23.09 -9.02 59.48
C GLY A 7 23.46 -8.09 58.33
N SER A 8 23.81 -8.66 57.18
CA SER A 8 24.15 -7.91 55.97
C SER A 8 22.91 -7.15 55.49
N LEU A 9 22.95 -5.82 55.58
CA LEU A 9 21.92 -4.96 55.05
C LEU A 9 22.11 -4.88 53.53
N ILE A 10 21.54 -5.83 52.80
CA ILE A 10 21.38 -5.70 51.36
C ILE A 10 20.34 -4.60 51.14
N LEU A 11 20.82 -3.40 50.79
CA LEU A 11 19.98 -2.34 50.23
C LEU A 11 19.46 -2.85 48.88
N LEU A 12 18.28 -3.46 48.90
CA LEU A 12 17.48 -3.69 47.72
C LEU A 12 16.88 -2.34 47.34
N VAL A 13 17.68 -1.50 46.66
CA VAL A 13 17.15 -0.34 45.94
C VAL A 13 16.34 -0.92 44.79
N GLY A 14 15.07 -1.22 45.07
CA GLY A 14 14.10 -1.46 44.03
C GLY A 14 14.15 -0.27 43.09
N TRP A 15 14.57 -0.50 41.85
CA TRP A 15 14.27 0.40 40.76
C TRP A 15 12.75 0.37 40.59
N VAL A 16 12.04 1.10 41.45
CA VAL A 16 10.74 1.64 41.08
C VAL A 16 11.09 2.66 40.01
N GLY A 17 11.16 2.18 38.76
CA GLY A 17 11.20 3.07 37.62
C GLY A 17 9.98 3.95 37.75
N ILE A 18 10.19 5.20 38.16
CA ILE A 18 9.21 6.26 38.04
C ILE A 18 9.12 6.51 36.54
N GLY A 19 8.39 5.63 35.85
CA GLY A 19 8.03 5.84 34.46
C GLY A 19 7.15 7.07 34.45
N GLY A 20 7.73 8.23 34.16
CA GLY A 20 6.96 9.42 33.85
C GLY A 20 5.92 9.10 32.78
N ALA A 21 4.84 9.88 32.73
CA ALA A 21 3.85 9.73 31.66
C ALA A 21 4.57 9.70 30.30
N PHE A 22 4.12 8.82 29.40
CA PHE A 22 4.62 8.82 28.03
C PHE A 22 4.45 10.22 27.44
N PRO A 23 5.46 10.77 26.73
CA PRO A 23 5.40 12.13 26.23
C PRO A 23 4.19 12.34 25.32
N ALA A 24 3.61 13.55 25.37
CA ALA A 24 2.45 13.89 24.56
C ALA A 24 2.76 13.94 23.06
N LEU A 25 4.03 14.21 22.71
CA LEU A 25 4.55 14.11 21.34
C LEU A 25 5.38 12.83 21.22
N ILE A 26 5.24 12.12 20.09
CA ILE A 26 6.01 10.90 19.83
C ILE A 26 7.48 11.28 19.59
N PRO A 27 8.43 10.71 20.37
CA PRO A 27 9.85 10.93 20.15
C PRO A 27 10.32 10.42 18.78
N GLU A 28 11.33 11.08 18.19
CA GLU A 28 11.92 10.59 16.94
C GLU A 28 12.77 9.33 17.16
N GLU A 29 13.38 9.19 18.34
CA GLU A 29 14.21 8.04 18.71
C GLU A 29 13.48 7.15 19.71
N LYS A 30 13.68 5.83 19.60
CA LYS A 30 13.04 4.86 20.49
C LYS A 30 13.42 5.14 21.94
N PRO A 31 12.46 5.38 22.86
CA PRO A 31 12.78 5.64 24.26
C PRO A 31 13.49 4.47 24.93
N ALA A 32 14.49 4.75 25.76
CA ALA A 32 15.20 3.74 26.57
C ALA A 32 14.39 3.23 27.78
N VAL A 33 13.10 3.55 27.86
CA VAL A 33 12.18 3.10 28.91
C VAL A 33 11.30 1.97 28.38
N ARG A 34 10.78 1.13 29.26
CA ARG A 34 9.82 0.09 28.87
C ARG A 34 8.55 0.76 28.30
N VAL A 35 8.22 0.41 27.07
CA VAL A 35 6.99 0.84 26.40
C VAL A 35 6.10 -0.37 26.11
N SER A 36 4.90 -0.14 25.59
CA SER A 36 4.04 -1.24 25.18
C SER A 36 4.58 -1.91 23.91
N PRO A 37 4.28 -3.20 23.66
CA PRO A 37 4.70 -3.88 22.43
C PRO A 37 4.23 -3.21 21.12
N ALA A 38 3.14 -2.43 21.18
CA ALA A 38 2.69 -1.65 20.02
C ALA A 38 3.62 -0.48 19.72
N VAL A 39 4.12 0.19 20.77
CA VAL A 39 5.10 1.27 20.62
C VAL A 39 6.46 0.70 20.21
N GLU A 40 6.88 -0.46 20.73
CA GLU A 40 8.13 -1.11 20.27
C GLU A 40 8.09 -1.37 18.75
N ARG A 41 7.00 -1.97 18.26
CA ARG A 41 6.81 -2.23 16.82
C ARG A 41 6.81 -0.96 15.96
N LEU A 42 6.30 0.16 16.48
CA LEU A 42 6.32 1.43 15.76
C LEU A 42 7.76 1.86 15.42
N TYR A 43 8.72 1.68 16.33
CA TYR A 43 10.11 2.06 16.10
C TYR A 43 10.93 0.95 15.41
N ASP A 44 10.67 -0.31 15.73
CA ASP A 44 11.50 -1.43 15.27
C ASP A 44 11.20 -1.84 13.82
N GLU A 45 9.94 -1.73 13.40
CA GLU A 45 9.48 -2.16 12.07
C GLU A 45 9.07 -0.99 11.16
N TRP A 46 8.67 0.13 11.76
CA TRP A 46 8.14 1.29 11.05
C TRP A 46 8.96 2.54 11.34
N ASN A 47 8.64 3.60 10.63
CA ASN A 47 9.21 4.91 10.85
C ASN A 47 8.51 5.60 12.05
N PRO A 48 9.22 6.16 13.03
CA PRO A 48 8.63 6.86 14.17
C PRO A 48 7.86 8.14 13.79
N TYR A 49 8.02 8.68 12.58
CA TYR A 49 7.43 9.96 12.17
C TYR A 49 5.93 9.92 11.77
N GLU A 50 5.18 8.91 12.25
CA GLU A 50 3.77 8.68 11.88
C GLU A 50 3.57 8.48 10.36
N ASP A 51 2.31 8.38 9.93
CA ASP A 51 1.93 8.32 8.52
C ASP A 51 2.41 9.55 7.71
N ARG A 52 2.58 10.70 8.35
CA ARG A 52 2.86 11.99 7.70
C ARG A 52 4.26 12.09 7.10
N ALA A 53 5.23 11.42 7.71
CA ALA A 53 6.62 11.41 7.23
C ALA A 53 7.08 10.00 6.82
N ASN A 54 6.12 9.11 6.55
CA ASN A 54 6.37 7.83 5.90
C ASN A 54 6.22 8.00 4.38
N ASP A 55 7.33 8.01 3.65
CA ASP A 55 7.35 8.15 2.17
C ASP A 55 6.58 7.03 1.43
N LEU A 56 6.31 5.91 2.10
CA LEU A 56 5.53 4.80 1.54
C LEU A 56 4.04 4.89 1.91
N TYR A 57 3.66 5.81 2.79
CA TYR A 57 2.26 6.08 3.10
C TYR A 57 1.68 7.10 2.10
N SER A 58 0.59 6.72 1.44
CA SER A 58 -0.12 7.62 0.54
C SER A 58 -1.59 7.25 0.42
N ASN A 59 -2.38 8.21 -0.04
CA ASN A 59 -3.78 8.02 -0.44
C ASN A 59 -3.88 8.05 -1.96
N PHE A 60 -4.77 7.25 -2.52
CA PHE A 60 -5.01 7.23 -3.96
C PHE A 60 -6.17 8.15 -4.35
N LYS A 61 -5.97 8.92 -5.42
CA LYS A 61 -7.00 9.75 -6.06
C LYS A 61 -7.21 9.22 -7.47
N TYR A 62 -8.46 9.19 -7.91
CA TYR A 62 -8.85 8.64 -9.20
C TYR A 62 -9.54 9.71 -10.03
N THR A 63 -9.20 9.75 -11.32
CA THR A 63 -9.80 10.66 -12.31
C THR A 63 -10.06 9.84 -13.57
N PRO A 64 -11.29 9.86 -14.13
CA PRO A 64 -11.58 9.20 -15.40
C PRO A 64 -10.70 9.74 -16.52
N LEU A 65 -10.23 8.85 -17.40
CA LEU A 65 -9.44 9.23 -18.57
C LEU A 65 -10.33 9.85 -19.65
N ILE A 66 -9.76 10.74 -20.45
CA ILE A 66 -10.42 11.40 -21.57
C ILE A 66 -9.93 10.77 -22.89
N GLY A 67 -10.79 10.68 -23.90
CA GLY A 67 -10.41 10.26 -25.26
C GLY A 67 -10.48 8.74 -25.53
N LEU A 68 -10.64 7.91 -24.49
CA LEU A 68 -10.94 6.49 -24.64
C LEU A 68 -12.45 6.27 -24.44
N PRO A 69 -13.23 5.99 -25.51
CA PRO A 69 -14.67 5.82 -25.40
C PRO A 69 -15.02 4.59 -24.55
N GLU A 70 -16.10 4.67 -23.78
CA GLU A 70 -16.69 3.55 -23.03
C GLU A 70 -17.92 2.99 -23.75
N GLY A 71 -18.31 1.75 -23.43
CA GLY A 71 -19.53 1.14 -23.95
C GLY A 71 -19.67 -0.31 -23.54
N ASP A 72 -20.90 -0.85 -23.57
CA ASP A 72 -21.22 -2.21 -23.08
C ASP A 72 -20.47 -3.33 -23.81
N GLU A 73 -20.05 -3.07 -25.06
CA GLU A 73 -19.32 -4.00 -25.93
C GLU A 73 -17.80 -3.83 -25.87
N LEU A 74 -17.32 -2.94 -25.00
CA LEU A 74 -15.95 -2.48 -24.95
C LEU A 74 -15.37 -2.70 -23.56
N SER A 75 -14.30 -3.49 -23.48
CA SER A 75 -13.53 -3.66 -22.24
C SER A 75 -12.09 -3.20 -22.45
N ARG A 76 -11.54 -2.52 -21.43
CA ARG A 76 -10.13 -2.16 -21.30
C ARG A 76 -9.70 -2.38 -19.86
N ARG A 77 -8.61 -3.13 -19.64
CA ARG A 77 -8.18 -3.48 -18.29
C ARG A 77 -6.71 -3.88 -18.23
N ASP A 78 -6.21 -3.98 -17.00
CA ASP A 78 -4.87 -4.48 -16.67
C ASP A 78 -3.76 -3.71 -17.43
N PRO A 79 -3.65 -2.38 -17.24
CA PRO A 79 -2.65 -1.59 -17.94
C PRO A 79 -1.23 -1.98 -17.53
N THR A 80 -0.30 -1.88 -18.47
CA THR A 80 1.13 -1.93 -18.16
C THR A 80 1.55 -0.72 -17.33
N LYS A 81 2.79 -0.73 -16.84
CA LYS A 81 3.43 0.54 -16.45
C LYS A 81 3.39 1.50 -17.63
N VAL A 82 3.14 2.77 -17.34
CA VAL A 82 3.23 3.86 -18.32
C VAL A 82 4.70 4.15 -18.61
N LEU A 83 5.05 4.27 -19.89
CA LEU A 83 6.39 4.62 -20.35
C LEU A 83 6.38 6.03 -20.94
N LEU A 84 7.42 6.82 -20.70
CA LEU A 84 7.63 8.12 -21.34
C LEU A 84 8.71 7.97 -22.40
N ILE A 85 8.36 8.12 -23.68
CA ILE A 85 9.27 7.96 -24.83
C ILE A 85 9.15 9.21 -25.69
N ASP A 86 10.26 9.92 -25.89
CA ASP A 86 10.33 11.14 -26.71
C ASP A 86 9.25 12.20 -26.38
N GLY A 87 8.91 12.32 -25.09
CA GLY A 87 7.92 13.28 -24.59
C GLY A 87 6.47 12.81 -24.66
N VAL A 88 6.21 11.56 -25.07
CA VAL A 88 4.87 10.97 -25.16
C VAL A 88 4.74 9.80 -24.17
N TYR A 89 3.61 9.75 -23.46
CA TYR A 89 3.26 8.61 -22.61
C TYR A 89 2.68 7.46 -23.45
N HIS A 90 3.12 6.25 -23.16
CA HIS A 90 2.66 5.01 -23.79
C HIS A 90 2.15 4.04 -22.73
N VAL A 91 1.02 3.40 -23.01
CA VAL A 91 0.46 2.33 -22.19
C VAL A 91 -0.13 1.24 -23.07
N TRP A 92 0.07 -0.02 -22.67
CA TRP A 92 -0.60 -1.16 -23.27
C TRP A 92 -1.59 -1.75 -22.29
N TYR A 93 -2.66 -2.36 -22.78
CA TYR A 93 -3.70 -2.96 -21.95
C TYR A 93 -4.46 -4.05 -22.72
N THR A 94 -5.09 -4.94 -21.98
CA THR A 94 -6.04 -5.90 -22.54
C THR A 94 -7.25 -5.14 -23.06
N GLY A 95 -7.59 -5.34 -24.34
CA GLY A 95 -8.70 -4.64 -25.01
C GLY A 95 -9.60 -5.61 -25.77
N ARG A 96 -10.91 -5.44 -25.61
CA ARG A 96 -11.93 -6.15 -26.40
C ARG A 96 -12.93 -5.18 -26.97
N LYS A 97 -13.23 -5.33 -28.26
CA LYS A 97 -14.41 -4.75 -28.91
C LYS A 97 -15.20 -5.88 -29.55
N HIS A 98 -16.21 -6.39 -28.84
CA HIS A 98 -16.98 -7.53 -29.31
C HIS A 98 -18.46 -7.36 -28.94
N VAL A 99 -19.35 -7.89 -29.78
CA VAL A 99 -20.79 -7.90 -29.50
C VAL A 99 -21.10 -8.67 -28.22
N GLY A 100 -21.78 -8.01 -27.29
CA GLY A 100 -22.30 -8.59 -26.05
C GLY A 100 -21.32 -8.71 -24.88
N ILE A 101 -21.89 -8.85 -23.68
CA ILE A 101 -21.16 -9.08 -22.43
C ILE A 101 -20.66 -10.54 -22.33
N PRO A 102 -19.64 -10.84 -21.51
CA PRO A 102 -19.19 -12.21 -21.27
C PRO A 102 -20.32 -13.15 -20.83
N VAL A 103 -20.32 -14.37 -21.38
CA VAL A 103 -21.44 -15.33 -21.24
C VAL A 103 -21.12 -16.50 -20.31
N GLY A 104 -19.92 -16.50 -19.72
CA GLY A 104 -19.40 -17.59 -18.91
C GLY A 104 -18.92 -18.79 -19.74
N PRO A 105 -18.11 -19.68 -19.13
CA PRO A 105 -17.40 -20.73 -19.84
C PRO A 105 -18.31 -21.78 -20.50
N LYS A 106 -19.52 -22.00 -19.97
CA LYS A 106 -20.46 -22.99 -20.52
C LYS A 106 -21.11 -22.56 -21.83
N GLN A 107 -21.18 -21.26 -22.10
CA GLN A 107 -21.82 -20.69 -23.30
C GLN A 107 -20.80 -20.04 -24.24
N ALA A 108 -19.52 -20.09 -23.88
CA ALA A 108 -18.44 -19.50 -24.64
C ALA A 108 -18.25 -20.21 -25.98
N SER A 109 -17.85 -19.43 -26.98
CA SER A 109 -17.52 -19.92 -28.31
C SER A 109 -16.41 -19.05 -28.90
N ALA A 110 -15.96 -19.38 -30.11
CA ALA A 110 -15.00 -18.55 -30.84
C ALA A 110 -15.48 -17.10 -31.10
N GLN A 111 -16.75 -16.78 -30.85
CA GLN A 111 -17.35 -15.46 -31.00
C GLN A 111 -18.13 -15.03 -29.75
N ARG A 112 -18.00 -15.73 -28.62
CA ARG A 112 -18.69 -15.37 -27.38
C ARG A 112 -17.72 -15.52 -26.23
N ALA A 113 -17.29 -14.39 -25.69
CA ALA A 113 -16.30 -14.35 -24.62
C ALA A 113 -16.84 -15.05 -23.37
N SER A 114 -16.03 -15.94 -22.78
CA SER A 114 -16.31 -16.56 -21.48
C SER A 114 -16.19 -15.55 -20.34
N PHE A 115 -15.12 -14.75 -20.34
CA PHE A 115 -14.77 -13.75 -19.35
C PHE A 115 -14.48 -12.40 -20.00
N ASP A 116 -14.29 -11.38 -19.17
CA ASP A 116 -14.03 -10.04 -19.68
C ASP A 116 -12.68 -9.89 -20.40
N TRP A 117 -11.72 -10.77 -20.07
CA TRP A 117 -10.39 -10.86 -20.70
C TRP A 117 -10.30 -11.94 -21.81
N ASP A 118 -11.42 -12.58 -22.18
CA ASP A 118 -11.47 -13.55 -23.28
C ASP A 118 -11.74 -12.86 -24.62
N LEU A 119 -11.26 -13.46 -25.71
CA LEU A 119 -11.31 -12.89 -27.07
C LEU A 119 -10.78 -11.44 -27.12
N CYS A 120 -9.72 -11.17 -26.37
CA CYS A 120 -9.06 -9.88 -26.29
C CYS A 120 -7.77 -9.87 -27.10
N ASP A 121 -7.36 -8.67 -27.49
CA ASP A 121 -6.01 -8.38 -27.97
C ASP A 121 -5.31 -7.45 -26.98
N ILE A 122 -4.02 -7.20 -27.22
CA ILE A 122 -3.29 -6.15 -26.52
C ILE A 122 -3.38 -4.88 -27.36
N TRP A 123 -3.99 -3.85 -26.78
CA TRP A 123 -4.12 -2.54 -27.40
C TRP A 123 -3.06 -1.58 -26.85
N HIS A 124 -2.84 -0.49 -27.58
CA HIS A 124 -1.88 0.56 -27.24
C HIS A 124 -2.58 1.92 -27.30
N ALA A 125 -2.28 2.80 -26.35
CA ALA A 125 -2.69 4.19 -26.37
C ALA A 125 -1.52 5.13 -26.07
N THR A 126 -1.66 6.38 -26.52
CA THR A 126 -0.68 7.45 -26.26
C THR A 126 -1.31 8.69 -25.65
N SER A 127 -0.52 9.46 -24.90
CA SER A 127 -0.94 10.72 -24.29
C SER A 127 0.22 11.71 -24.17
N GLU A 128 -0.05 13.00 -24.33
CA GLU A 128 0.92 14.09 -24.11
C GLU A 128 0.85 14.63 -22.67
N ASP A 129 -0.25 14.39 -21.94
CA ASP A 129 -0.54 14.99 -20.63
C ASP A 129 -0.79 13.96 -19.50
N GLY A 130 -0.97 12.68 -19.86
CA GLY A 130 -1.33 11.60 -18.94
C GLY A 130 -2.82 11.46 -18.65
N TRP A 131 -3.66 12.36 -19.17
CA TRP A 131 -5.10 12.43 -18.91
C TRP A 131 -5.95 12.17 -20.15
N THR A 132 -5.53 12.73 -21.29
CA THR A 132 -6.17 12.59 -22.59
C THR A 132 -5.41 11.58 -23.42
N TRP A 133 -6.07 10.47 -23.76
CA TRP A 133 -5.47 9.33 -24.43
C TRP A 133 -6.12 9.09 -25.80
N LYS A 134 -5.31 8.62 -26.75
CA LYS A 134 -5.71 8.29 -28.13
C LYS A 134 -5.32 6.86 -28.46
#